data_AF-A0A9X2H0R1-F1
#
_entry.id   AF-A0A9X2H0R1-F1
#
_cell.length_a   1.000
_cell.length_b   1.000
_cell.length_c   1.000
_cell.angle_alpha   90.00
_cell.angle_beta   90.00
_cell.angle_gamma   90.00
#
_symmetry.space_group_name_H-M   'P 1'
#
loop_
_entity.id
_entity.type
_entity.pdbx_description
1 polymer ?
#
loop_
_entity_poly.entity_id
_entity_poly.type
_entity_poly.pdbx_seq_one_letter_code
_entity_poly.pdbx_strand_id
1 'polypeptide(L)'
;MIRGIRRRLASDDAGFSLVELLVAVILMGIVLTMIANIYIATVKGTHQAGAVHESTGNASNAANELGAVIRFATTNPRSGTTDPDPAILAATSTRLVLMATVGVSPTAETGGRPTKPTLIEFSRTAAGQLQERRWIPTASGSTWVFAGTDPTTVAPASVRLLGGTLTTGTALFTYYDAVGNPITTPVAGLNATQRAGVSEIGVRVSMVPPDDLTAAPVVITARIPLANLGLREPS
;
A
#
# COMPACT_ATOMS: atom_id res chain seq x y z
N MET A 1 -41.30 73.10 6.50
CA MET A 1 -41.31 71.62 6.35
C MET A 1 -40.20 70.88 7.13
N ILE A 2 -39.07 71.49 7.47
CA ILE A 2 -37.93 70.79 8.12
C ILE A 2 -38.16 70.41 9.62
N ARG A 3 -39.09 71.07 10.32
CA ARG A 3 -39.37 70.80 11.75
C ARG A 3 -40.17 69.51 12.03
N GLY A 4 -40.94 69.01 11.07
CA GLY A 4 -41.74 67.78 11.24
C GLY A 4 -40.90 66.49 11.15
N ILE A 5 -39.85 66.51 10.33
CA ILE A 5 -38.96 65.36 10.11
C ILE A 5 -38.08 65.11 11.34
N ARG A 6 -37.59 66.17 12.01
CA ARG A 6 -36.77 66.03 13.23
C ARG A 6 -37.53 65.42 14.42
N ARG A 7 -38.85 65.60 14.49
CA ARG A 7 -39.66 65.05 15.59
C ARG A 7 -40.02 63.58 15.40
N ARG A 8 -40.04 63.09 14.16
CA ARG A 8 -40.18 61.66 13.86
C ARG A 8 -38.88 60.90 14.11
N LEU A 9 -37.74 61.46 13.72
CA LEU A 9 -36.42 60.86 14.00
C LEU A 9 -36.12 60.74 15.50
N ALA A 10 -36.60 61.67 16.33
CA ALA A 10 -36.43 61.61 17.79
C ALA A 10 -37.45 60.70 18.51
N SER A 11 -38.47 60.20 17.81
CA SER A 11 -39.51 59.32 18.37
C SER A 11 -39.19 57.83 18.17
N ASP A 12 -38.20 57.50 17.34
CA ASP A 12 -37.79 56.13 17.02
C ASP A 12 -36.57 55.66 17.84
N ASP A 13 -36.00 56.51 18.70
CA ASP A 13 -34.96 56.14 19.69
C ASP A 13 -35.57 55.52 20.95
N ALA A 14 -36.50 54.57 20.79
CA ALA A 14 -36.85 53.67 21.88
C ALA A 14 -35.68 52.71 22.09
N GLY A 15 -34.79 53.04 23.04
CA GLY A 15 -33.64 52.20 23.37
C GLY A 15 -34.04 50.75 23.65
N PHE A 16 -33.19 49.81 23.24
CA PHE A 16 -33.44 48.37 23.42
C PHE A 16 -33.79 48.05 24.88
N SER A 17 -34.89 47.31 25.07
CA SER A 17 -35.25 46.78 26.38
C SER A 17 -34.19 45.79 26.86
N LEU A 18 -33.89 45.77 28.16
CA LEU A 18 -32.97 44.79 28.76
C LEU A 18 -33.38 43.35 28.42
N VAL A 19 -34.69 43.10 28.34
CA VAL A 19 -35.25 41.80 27.97
C VAL A 19 -34.97 41.47 26.49
N GLU A 20 -35.06 42.45 25.59
CA GLU A 20 -34.74 42.25 24.16
C GLU A 20 -33.27 41.91 23.95
N LEU A 21 -32.36 42.58 24.67
CA LEU A 21 -30.94 42.29 24.61
C LEU A 21 -30.64 40.89 25.16
N LEU A 22 -31.29 40.48 26.24
CA LEU A 22 -31.13 39.14 26.80
C LEU A 22 -31.60 38.06 25.81
N VAL A 23 -32.77 38.23 25.21
CA VAL A 23 -33.30 37.29 24.21
C VAL A 23 -32.38 37.25 22.99
N ALA A 24 -31.88 38.39 22.52
CA ALA A 24 -30.94 38.45 21.41
C ALA A 24 -29.64 37.67 21.70
N VAL A 25 -29.06 37.80 22.90
CA VAL A 25 -27.85 37.06 23.29
C VAL A 25 -28.12 35.56 23.38
N ILE A 26 -29.26 35.13 23.95
CA ILE A 26 -29.63 33.71 24.04
C ILE A 26 -29.82 33.12 22.64
N LEU A 27 -30.56 33.81 21.77
CA LEU A 27 -30.77 33.37 20.38
C LEU A 27 -29.46 33.32 19.61
N MET A 28 -28.58 34.32 19.77
CA MET A 28 -27.26 34.34 19.16
C MET A 28 -26.40 33.16 19.64
N GLY A 29 -26.45 32.85 20.94
CA GLY A 29 -25.77 31.68 21.51
C GLY A 29 -26.24 30.37 20.89
N ILE A 30 -27.55 30.18 20.77
CA ILE A 30 -28.13 28.99 20.12
C ILE A 30 -27.66 28.89 18.66
N VAL A 31 -27.73 30.00 17.90
CA VAL A 31 -27.29 30.03 16.50
C VAL A 31 -25.79 29.71 16.38
N LEU A 32 -24.94 30.29 17.24
CA LEU A 32 -23.50 30.02 17.24
C LEU A 32 -23.21 28.55 17.54
N THR A 33 -23.89 27.93 18.51
CA THR A 33 -23.70 26.51 18.81
C THR A 33 -24.09 25.61 17.64
N MET A 34 -25.18 25.94 16.93
CA MET A 34 -25.60 25.22 15.73
C MET A 34 -24.56 25.35 14.61
N ILE A 35 -24.06 26.56 14.35
CA ILE A 35 -23.02 26.81 13.34
C ILE A 35 -21.72 26.09 13.69
N ALA A 36 -21.30 26.12 14.97
CA ALA A 36 -20.09 25.44 15.42
C ALA A 36 -20.18 23.93 15.22
N ASN A 37 -21.32 23.31 15.54
CA ASN A 37 -21.55 21.89 15.32
C ASN A 37 -21.51 21.51 13.84
N ILE A 38 -22.12 22.32 12.97
CA ILE A 38 -22.08 22.12 11.51
C ILE A 38 -20.65 22.25 10.98
N TYR A 39 -19.90 23.24 11.47
CA TYR A 39 -18.50 23.44 11.10
C TYR A 39 -17.64 22.23 11.51
N ILE A 40 -17.74 21.78 12.76
CA ILE A 40 -17.01 20.61 13.26
C ILE A 40 -17.37 19.36 12.45
N ALA A 41 -18.66 19.14 12.17
CA ALA A 41 -19.10 18.01 11.37
C ALA A 41 -18.53 18.06 9.95
N THR A 42 -18.56 19.23 9.31
CA THR A 42 -17.99 19.44 7.97
C THR A 42 -16.48 19.19 7.95
N VAL A 43 -15.74 19.76 8.90
CA VAL A 43 -14.28 19.59 9.01
C VAL A 43 -13.93 18.11 9.22
N LYS A 44 -14.60 17.43 10.15
CA LYS A 44 -14.40 15.98 10.37
C LYS A 44 -14.71 15.16 9.12
N GLY A 45 -15.82 15.48 8.44
CA GLY A 45 -16.19 14.82 7.18
C GLY A 45 -15.13 14.99 6.09
N THR A 46 -14.60 16.20 5.91
CA THR A 46 -13.53 16.48 4.94
C THR A 46 -12.24 15.75 5.28
N HIS A 47 -11.83 15.73 6.56
CA HIS A 47 -10.65 14.97 6.99
C HIS A 47 -10.80 13.47 6.75
N GLN A 48 -11.96 12.90 7.09
CA GLN A 48 -12.23 11.48 6.85
C GLN A 48 -12.23 11.15 5.35
N ALA A 49 -12.84 12.00 4.51
CA ALA A 49 -12.83 11.82 3.07
C ALA A 49 -11.41 11.88 2.49
N GLY A 50 -10.59 12.83 2.96
CA GLY A 50 -9.18 12.94 2.59
C GLY A 50 -8.36 11.70 2.98
N ALA A 51 -8.51 11.24 4.22
CA ALA A 51 -7.87 10.03 4.75
C ALA A 51 -8.21 8.78 3.93
N VAL A 52 -9.49 8.58 3.60
CA VAL A 52 -9.93 7.46 2.76
C VAL A 52 -9.37 7.56 1.35
N HIS A 53 -9.36 8.76 0.76
CA HIS A 53 -8.82 8.98 -0.58
C HIS A 53 -7.31 8.66 -0.64
N GLU A 54 -6.52 9.17 0.30
CA GLU A 54 -5.09 8.89 0.40
C GLU A 54 -4.80 7.41 0.64
N SER A 55 -5.51 6.78 1.58
CA SER A 55 -5.36 5.34 1.88
C SER A 55 -5.71 4.47 0.68
N THR A 56 -6.73 4.85 -0.08
CA THR A 56 -7.12 4.15 -1.31
C THR A 56 -6.06 4.28 -2.39
N GLY A 57 -5.49 5.47 -2.58
CA GLY A 57 -4.39 5.70 -3.51
C GLY A 57 -3.15 4.88 -3.14
N ASN A 58 -2.74 4.92 -1.87
CA ASN A 58 -1.61 4.15 -1.35
C ASN A 58 -1.84 2.63 -1.49
N ALA A 59 -3.01 2.13 -1.06
CA ALA A 59 -3.34 0.71 -1.16
C ALA A 59 -3.37 0.22 -2.61
N SER A 60 -3.93 1.02 -3.52
CA SER A 60 -4.01 0.67 -4.95
C SER A 60 -2.63 0.64 -5.60
N ASN A 61 -1.77 1.62 -5.30
CA ASN A 61 -0.39 1.65 -5.80
C ASN A 61 0.40 0.44 -5.31
N ALA A 62 0.30 0.12 -4.01
CA ALA A 62 0.93 -1.06 -3.43
C ALA A 62 0.42 -2.36 -4.05
N ALA A 63 -0.91 -2.52 -4.20
CA ALA A 63 -1.50 -3.72 -4.78
C ALA A 63 -1.13 -3.88 -6.27
N ASN A 64 -1.07 -2.79 -7.03
CA ASN A 64 -0.67 -2.81 -8.44
C ASN A 64 0.80 -3.18 -8.60
N GLU A 65 1.70 -2.63 -7.79
CA GLU A 65 3.12 -2.98 -7.83
C GLU A 65 3.35 -4.44 -7.45
N LEU A 66 2.76 -4.89 -6.33
CA LEU A 66 2.82 -6.30 -5.91
C LEU A 66 2.28 -7.22 -7.00
N GLY A 67 1.13 -6.86 -7.59
CA GLY A 67 0.50 -7.58 -8.70
C GLY A 67 1.40 -7.69 -9.93
N ALA A 68 2.01 -6.57 -10.34
CA ALA A 68 2.92 -6.53 -11.48
C ALA A 68 4.14 -7.42 -11.23
N VAL A 69 4.84 -7.23 -10.11
CA VAL A 69 6.07 -7.99 -9.81
C VAL A 69 5.80 -9.48 -9.65
N ILE A 70 4.76 -9.87 -8.92
CA ILE A 70 4.44 -11.29 -8.68
C ILE A 70 4.07 -12.00 -9.99
N ARG A 71 3.30 -11.35 -10.89
CA ARG A 71 2.95 -11.96 -12.19
C ARG A 71 4.17 -12.23 -13.07
N PHE A 72 5.21 -11.42 -12.95
CA PHE A 72 6.45 -11.58 -13.70
C PHE A 72 7.55 -12.33 -12.94
N ALA A 73 7.19 -13.07 -11.89
CA ALA A 73 8.11 -13.94 -11.19
C ALA A 73 8.75 -14.95 -12.16
N THR A 74 10.03 -15.23 -12.00
CA THR A 74 10.77 -16.16 -12.86
C THR A 74 11.81 -16.94 -12.08
N THR A 75 12.15 -18.14 -12.55
CA THR A 75 13.31 -18.89 -12.08
C THR A 75 14.58 -18.40 -12.76
N ASN A 76 15.73 -18.53 -12.09
CA ASN A 76 17.03 -18.18 -12.68
C ASN A 76 17.83 -19.46 -12.98
N PRO A 77 18.22 -19.74 -14.23
CA PRO A 77 19.03 -20.91 -14.52
C PRO A 77 20.42 -20.76 -13.88
N ARG A 78 20.91 -21.84 -13.29
CA ARG A 78 22.21 -21.90 -12.63
C ARG A 78 23.17 -22.75 -13.44
N SER A 79 24.41 -22.27 -13.59
CA SER A 79 25.41 -22.97 -14.38
C SER A 79 25.77 -24.32 -13.75
N GLY A 80 25.84 -25.37 -14.57
CA GLY A 80 26.22 -26.71 -14.13
C GLY A 80 25.11 -27.55 -13.49
N THR A 81 23.87 -27.08 -13.47
CA THR A 81 22.69 -27.84 -12.98
C THR A 81 21.52 -27.72 -13.97
N THR A 82 20.69 -28.76 -14.04
CA THR A 82 19.42 -28.73 -14.77
C THR A 82 18.29 -28.10 -13.96
N ASP A 83 18.45 -28.03 -12.63
CA ASP A 83 17.47 -27.43 -11.73
C ASP A 83 17.75 -25.93 -11.59
N PRO A 84 16.85 -25.05 -12.05
CA PRO A 84 17.03 -23.61 -11.90
C PRO A 84 16.82 -23.17 -10.45
N ASP A 85 17.43 -22.05 -10.07
CA ASP A 85 17.18 -21.45 -8.76
C ASP A 85 15.69 -21.03 -8.66
N PRO A 86 15.02 -21.33 -7.53
CA PRO A 86 13.59 -21.11 -7.39
C PRO A 86 13.25 -19.63 -7.46
N ALA A 87 12.11 -19.29 -8.06
CA ALA A 87 11.68 -17.91 -8.21
C ALA A 87 11.48 -17.19 -6.87
N ILE A 88 11.13 -17.91 -5.80
CA ILE A 88 10.94 -17.39 -4.46
C ILE A 88 12.11 -17.80 -3.56
N LEU A 89 12.83 -16.81 -3.04
CA LEU A 89 13.97 -17.02 -2.14
C LEU A 89 13.54 -17.01 -0.67
N ALA A 90 12.60 -16.14 -0.31
CA ALA A 90 12.03 -16.07 1.04
C ALA A 90 10.55 -15.73 0.98
N ALA A 91 9.76 -16.39 1.83
CA ALA A 91 8.31 -16.26 1.86
C ALA A 91 7.80 -16.38 3.29
N THR A 92 7.35 -15.27 3.85
CA THR A 92 6.73 -15.16 5.18
C THR A 92 5.42 -14.38 5.05
N SER A 93 4.62 -14.28 6.11
CA SER A 93 3.38 -13.51 6.10
C SER A 93 3.56 -12.00 5.83
N THR A 94 4.76 -11.44 6.02
CA THR A 94 5.02 -9.99 5.92
C THR A 94 6.25 -9.62 5.08
N ARG A 95 6.98 -10.62 4.59
CA ARG A 95 8.18 -10.47 3.77
C ARG A 95 8.16 -11.48 2.63
N LEU A 96 8.33 -11.00 1.41
CA LEU A 96 8.43 -11.79 0.20
C LEU A 96 9.68 -11.37 -0.57
N VAL A 97 10.50 -12.33 -0.94
CA VAL A 97 11.69 -12.13 -1.78
C VAL A 97 11.56 -13.03 -3.00
N LEU A 98 11.51 -12.44 -4.18
CA LEU A 98 11.38 -13.16 -5.44
C LEU A 98 12.25 -12.56 -6.54
N MET A 99 12.53 -13.38 -7.55
CA MET A 99 13.12 -12.95 -8.82
C MET A 99 11.99 -12.68 -9.83
N ALA A 100 12.06 -11.55 -10.52
CA ALA A 100 11.09 -11.18 -11.55
C ALA A 100 11.74 -10.47 -12.74
N THR A 101 11.17 -10.63 -13.93
CA THR A 101 11.60 -9.95 -15.17
C THR A 101 10.81 -8.65 -15.41
N VAL A 102 10.72 -7.80 -14.39
CA VAL A 102 10.06 -6.49 -14.51
C VAL A 102 11.02 -5.41 -14.99
N GLY A 103 10.55 -4.54 -15.90
CA GLY A 103 11.28 -3.34 -16.33
C GLY A 103 12.57 -3.61 -17.11
N VAL A 104 12.65 -4.77 -17.78
CA VAL A 104 13.84 -5.23 -18.52
C VAL A 104 13.55 -5.22 -20.01
N SER A 105 14.58 -4.93 -20.81
CA SER A 105 14.46 -4.95 -22.27
C SER A 105 14.13 -6.38 -22.74
N PRO A 106 13.16 -6.57 -23.65
CA PRO A 106 12.87 -7.88 -24.23
C PRO A 106 13.95 -8.34 -25.22
N THR A 107 14.94 -7.50 -25.52
CA THR A 107 16.04 -7.83 -26.43
C THR A 107 16.89 -8.97 -25.87
N ALA A 108 17.21 -9.95 -26.72
CA ALA A 108 18.10 -11.03 -26.37
C ALA A 108 19.42 -10.49 -25.81
N GLU A 109 19.78 -10.94 -24.61
CA GLU A 109 21.01 -10.53 -23.94
C GLU A 109 22.22 -11.14 -24.66
N THR A 110 23.26 -10.32 -24.86
CA THR A 110 24.48 -10.74 -25.53
C THR A 110 25.10 -11.94 -24.80
N GLY A 111 25.42 -13.01 -25.53
CA GLY A 111 26.03 -14.22 -24.98
C GLY A 111 25.06 -15.34 -24.59
N GLY A 112 23.82 -15.32 -25.10
CA GLY A 112 22.86 -16.43 -24.94
C GLY A 112 22.27 -16.55 -23.54
N ARG A 113 22.29 -15.45 -22.76
CA ARG A 113 21.71 -15.41 -21.41
C ARG A 113 20.18 -15.26 -21.49
N PRO A 114 19.44 -15.78 -20.50
CA PRO A 114 18.01 -15.46 -20.38
C PRO A 114 17.82 -13.98 -20.08
N THR A 115 16.59 -13.49 -20.23
CA THR A 115 16.19 -12.13 -19.83
C THR A 115 16.68 -11.82 -18.42
N LYS A 116 17.32 -10.66 -18.26
CA LYS A 116 17.92 -10.23 -16.99
C LYS A 116 16.86 -10.21 -15.87
N PRO A 117 16.98 -11.01 -14.81
CA PRO A 117 16.06 -10.94 -13.68
C PRO A 117 16.42 -9.77 -12.78
N THR A 118 15.45 -9.29 -12.01
CA THR A 118 15.66 -8.40 -10.87
C THR A 118 15.23 -9.15 -9.61
N LEU A 119 16.07 -9.12 -8.57
CA LEU A 119 15.67 -9.62 -7.27
C LEU A 119 14.92 -8.51 -6.54
N ILE A 120 13.74 -8.82 -6.02
CA ILE A 120 12.84 -7.86 -5.40
C ILE A 120 12.42 -8.39 -4.04
N GLU A 121 12.54 -7.54 -3.02
CA GLU A 121 12.05 -7.79 -1.67
C GLU A 121 10.92 -6.81 -1.37
N PHE A 122 9.77 -7.37 -0.97
CA PHE A 122 8.71 -6.63 -0.32
C PHE A 122 8.73 -6.95 1.17
N SER A 123 8.79 -5.92 2.00
CA SER A 123 8.77 -6.09 3.45
C SER A 123 8.11 -4.92 4.16
N ARG A 124 7.64 -5.17 5.38
CA ARG A 124 7.15 -4.11 6.27
C ARG A 124 8.33 -3.47 7.01
N THR A 125 8.42 -2.14 6.96
CA THR A 125 9.44 -1.38 7.71
C THR A 125 9.11 -1.35 9.21
N ALA A 126 10.06 -0.88 10.03
CA ALA A 126 9.83 -0.64 11.45
C ALA A 126 8.72 0.40 11.71
N ALA A 127 8.55 1.36 10.79
CA ALA A 127 7.47 2.35 10.81
C ALA A 127 6.12 1.77 10.34
N GLY A 128 6.07 0.49 9.96
CA GLY A 128 4.86 -0.18 9.51
C GLY A 128 4.48 0.04 8.05
N GLN A 129 5.31 0.73 7.27
CA GLN A 129 5.08 1.01 5.86
C GLN A 129 5.51 -0.17 4.98
N LEU A 130 4.92 -0.30 3.80
CA LEU A 130 5.38 -1.28 2.81
C LEU A 130 6.58 -0.72 2.05
N GLN A 131 7.69 -1.45 2.09
CA GLN A 131 8.92 -1.13 1.39
C GLN A 131 9.21 -2.17 0.30
N GLU A 132 9.70 -1.66 -0.81
CA GLU A 132 10.28 -2.42 -1.89
C GLU A 132 11.78 -2.15 -1.97
N ARG A 133 12.58 -3.22 -2.06
CA ARG A 133 14.02 -3.16 -2.32
C ARG A 133 14.35 -3.99 -3.55
N ARG A 134 15.24 -3.49 -4.40
CA ARG A 134 15.66 -4.19 -5.62
C ARG A 134 17.16 -4.38 -5.67
N TRP A 135 17.59 -5.51 -6.23
CA TRP A 135 18.99 -5.79 -6.54
C TRP A 135 19.13 -6.17 -8.00
N ILE A 136 20.24 -5.74 -8.59
CA ILE A 136 20.56 -5.98 -9.98
C ILE A 136 21.61 -7.10 -10.02
N PRO A 137 21.40 -8.17 -10.83
CA PRO A 137 22.40 -9.21 -10.96
C PRO A 137 23.58 -8.76 -11.82
N THR A 138 24.71 -9.42 -11.65
CA THR A 138 25.86 -9.34 -12.55
C THR A 138 25.90 -10.56 -13.46
N ALA A 139 26.43 -10.37 -14.67
CA ALA A 139 26.58 -11.47 -15.62
C ALA A 139 27.73 -12.39 -15.19
N SER A 140 27.51 -13.71 -15.26
CA SER A 140 28.55 -14.72 -15.05
C SER A 140 28.35 -15.89 -16.01
N GLY A 141 29.23 -16.03 -17.00
CA GLY A 141 29.08 -17.03 -18.07
C GLY A 141 27.75 -16.85 -18.82
N SER A 142 26.95 -17.91 -18.92
CA SER A 142 25.60 -17.92 -19.50
C SER A 142 24.48 -17.61 -18.49
N THR A 143 24.81 -17.19 -17.26
CA THR A 143 23.85 -17.03 -16.15
C THR A 143 23.95 -15.66 -15.48
N TRP A 144 22.95 -15.35 -14.65
CA TRP A 144 22.91 -14.16 -13.81
C TRP A 144 23.20 -14.55 -12.37
N VAL A 145 24.05 -13.78 -11.69
CA VAL A 145 24.40 -14.01 -10.29
C VAL A 145 24.11 -12.76 -9.47
N PHE A 146 23.60 -12.96 -8.26
CA PHE A 146 23.45 -11.90 -7.26
C PHE A 146 24.63 -11.96 -6.29
N ALA A 147 25.07 -10.79 -5.82
CA ALA A 147 26.22 -10.71 -4.93
C ALA A 147 25.89 -11.28 -3.54
N GLY A 148 26.86 -12.00 -2.95
CA GLY A 148 26.73 -12.59 -1.62
C GLY A 148 26.01 -13.94 -1.58
N THR A 149 26.06 -14.59 -0.43
CA THR A 149 25.33 -15.86 -0.15
C THR A 149 23.86 -15.60 0.13
N ASP A 150 23.54 -14.48 0.77
CA ASP A 150 22.20 -13.91 0.86
C ASP A 150 22.20 -12.51 0.22
N PRO A 151 21.70 -12.38 -1.04
CA PRO A 151 21.66 -11.10 -1.74
C PRO A 151 20.92 -9.99 -1.00
N THR A 152 19.97 -10.33 -0.12
CA THR A 152 19.16 -9.34 0.60
C THR A 152 19.94 -8.59 1.69
N THR A 153 21.10 -9.13 2.07
CA THR A 153 22.04 -8.49 3.01
C THR A 153 22.95 -7.46 2.36
N VAL A 154 23.05 -7.48 1.03
CA VAL A 154 23.84 -6.51 0.27
C VAL A 154 23.04 -5.21 0.11
N ALA A 155 23.74 -4.09 -0.07
CA ALA A 155 23.11 -2.82 -0.38
C ALA A 155 22.22 -2.94 -1.64
N PRO A 156 20.93 -2.59 -1.56
CA PRO A 156 20.04 -2.66 -2.70
C PRO A 156 20.38 -1.58 -3.73
N ALA A 157 20.13 -1.88 -5.00
CA ALA A 157 20.27 -0.92 -6.09
C ALA A 157 19.20 0.17 -6.03
N SER A 158 18.02 -0.15 -5.51
CA SER A 158 16.97 0.84 -5.23
C SER A 158 16.12 0.47 -4.04
N VAL A 159 15.60 1.49 -3.36
CA VAL A 159 14.67 1.37 -2.24
C VAL A 159 13.53 2.34 -2.48
N ARG A 160 12.29 1.88 -2.32
CA ARG A 160 11.09 2.71 -2.46
C ARG A 160 10.06 2.33 -1.42
N LEU A 161 9.37 3.32 -0.87
CA LEU A 161 8.17 3.11 -0.06
C LEU A 161 6.95 3.08 -0.98
N LEU A 162 6.07 2.11 -0.78
CA LEU A 162 4.82 1.98 -1.54
C LEU A 162 3.64 2.73 -0.90
N GLY A 163 3.94 3.63 0.04
CA GLY A 163 2.99 4.50 0.72
C GLY A 163 2.21 3.83 1.85
N GLY A 164 1.50 4.68 2.61
CA GLY A 164 0.62 4.29 3.71
C GLY A 164 1.30 3.57 4.88
N THR A 165 0.49 3.26 5.90
CA THR A 165 0.91 2.40 7.01
C THR A 165 0.08 1.12 6.97
N LEU A 166 0.74 -0.04 6.95
CA LEU A 166 0.06 -1.34 7.01
C LEU A 166 -0.53 -1.55 8.42
N THR A 167 -1.75 -2.05 8.48
CA THR A 167 -2.36 -2.50 9.74
C THR A 167 -1.57 -3.67 10.34
N THR A 168 -1.50 -3.72 11.67
CA THR A 168 -0.82 -4.80 12.40
C THR A 168 -1.70 -6.06 12.44
N GLY A 169 -1.08 -7.23 12.66
CA GLY A 169 -1.81 -8.48 12.90
C GLY A 169 -2.43 -9.16 11.67
N THR A 170 -2.40 -8.52 10.50
CA THR A 170 -2.89 -9.11 9.25
C THR A 170 -1.72 -9.61 8.39
N ALA A 171 -1.83 -10.83 7.87
CA ALA A 171 -0.85 -11.35 6.91
C ALA A 171 -0.97 -10.59 5.59
N LEU A 172 0.14 -9.99 5.13
CA LEU A 172 0.25 -9.36 3.82
C LEU A 172 0.29 -10.40 2.71
N PHE A 173 0.98 -11.51 2.95
CA PHE A 173 1.15 -12.61 2.01
C PHE A 173 0.56 -13.91 2.54
N THR A 174 -0.18 -14.58 1.68
CA THR A 174 -0.67 -15.96 1.83
C THR A 174 -0.26 -16.74 0.59
N TYR A 175 0.08 -18.01 0.75
CA TYR A 175 0.63 -18.83 -0.33
C TYR A 175 -0.29 -20.00 -0.60
N TYR A 176 -0.41 -20.39 -1.86
CA TYR A 176 -1.28 -21.48 -2.27
C TYR A 176 -0.56 -22.44 -3.22
N ASP A 177 -0.92 -23.71 -3.13
CA ASP A 177 -0.45 -24.77 -4.02
C ASP A 177 -1.12 -24.70 -5.42
N ALA A 178 -0.76 -25.61 -6.32
CA ALA A 178 -1.32 -25.69 -7.68
C ALA A 178 -2.84 -25.93 -7.73
N VAL A 179 -3.42 -26.49 -6.66
CA VAL A 179 -4.85 -26.81 -6.54
C VAL A 179 -5.61 -25.67 -5.85
N GLY A 180 -4.89 -24.66 -5.35
CA GLY A 180 -5.45 -23.48 -4.68
C GLY A 180 -5.61 -23.62 -3.17
N ASN A 181 -5.07 -24.68 -2.56
CA ASN A 181 -5.10 -24.86 -1.10
C ASN A 181 -4.06 -23.96 -0.42
N PRO A 182 -4.37 -23.39 0.75
CA PRO A 182 -3.43 -22.57 1.49
C PRO A 182 -2.27 -23.41 2.02
N ILE A 183 -1.05 -22.95 1.77
CA ILE A 183 0.17 -23.48 2.37
C ILE A 183 0.36 -22.79 3.72
N THR A 184 0.49 -23.57 4.78
CA THR A 184 0.76 -23.03 6.12
C THR A 184 2.14 -22.35 6.13
N THR A 185 2.17 -21.06 6.47
CA THR A 185 3.39 -20.26 6.56
C THR A 185 3.92 -20.25 8.00
N PRO A 186 5.04 -20.93 8.31
CA PRO A 186 5.68 -20.81 9.61
C PRO A 186 6.19 -19.38 9.85
N VAL A 187 6.45 -19.02 11.11
CA VAL A 187 7.04 -17.71 11.47
C VAL A 187 8.39 -17.49 10.79
N ALA A 188 9.20 -18.54 10.67
CA ALA A 188 10.48 -18.52 9.95
C ALA A 188 10.34 -18.43 8.42
N GLY A 189 9.11 -18.55 7.90
CA GLY A 189 8.81 -18.61 6.48
C GLY A 189 8.77 -20.03 5.90
N LEU A 190 8.39 -20.11 4.63
CA LEU A 190 8.33 -21.35 3.86
C LEU A 190 9.74 -21.90 3.63
N ASN A 191 9.89 -23.22 3.77
CA ASN A 191 11.12 -23.92 3.40
C ASN A 191 11.27 -24.05 1.87
N ALA A 192 12.42 -24.51 1.39
CA ALA A 192 12.71 -24.58 -0.05
C ALA A 192 11.69 -25.43 -0.84
N THR A 193 11.28 -26.59 -0.30
CA THR A 193 10.29 -27.47 -0.93
C THR A 193 8.92 -26.82 -1.00
N GLN A 194 8.48 -26.16 0.07
CA GLN A 194 7.22 -25.43 0.09
C GLN A 194 7.23 -24.26 -0.90
N ARG A 195 8.35 -23.52 -1.00
CA ARG A 195 8.50 -22.40 -1.95
C ARG A 195 8.41 -22.87 -3.40
N ALA A 196 8.98 -24.04 -3.72
CA ALA A 196 8.88 -24.63 -5.05
C ALA A 196 7.45 -25.07 -5.41
N GLY A 197 6.62 -25.37 -4.40
CA GLY A 197 5.21 -25.74 -4.58
C GLY A 197 4.22 -24.56 -4.63
N VAL A 198 4.68 -23.31 -4.45
CA VAL A 198 3.80 -22.14 -4.52
C VAL A 198 3.42 -21.88 -5.97
N SER A 199 2.13 -21.96 -6.28
CA SER A 199 1.58 -21.62 -7.59
C SER A 199 0.92 -20.25 -7.62
N GLU A 200 0.48 -19.75 -6.46
CA GLU A 200 -0.30 -18.53 -6.34
C GLU A 200 0.00 -17.83 -5.02
N ILE A 201 0.04 -16.49 -5.06
CA ILE A 201 0.26 -15.65 -3.90
C ILE A 201 -0.99 -14.79 -3.68
N GLY A 202 -1.62 -14.94 -2.52
CA GLY A 202 -2.65 -14.04 -2.05
C GLY A 202 -2.01 -12.84 -1.36
N VAL A 203 -2.31 -11.66 -1.87
CA VAL A 203 -1.88 -10.38 -1.33
C VAL A 203 -3.07 -9.71 -0.65
N ARG A 204 -2.90 -9.31 0.60
CA ARG A 204 -3.88 -8.51 1.35
C ARG A 204 -3.23 -7.22 1.84
N VAL A 205 -3.44 -6.15 1.08
CA VAL A 205 -2.98 -4.80 1.45
C VAL A 205 -4.07 -4.17 2.31
N SER A 206 -3.78 -3.96 3.60
CA SER A 206 -4.65 -3.22 4.51
C SER A 206 -3.90 -1.99 5.01
N MET A 207 -4.33 -0.81 4.58
CA MET A 207 -3.63 0.44 4.82
C MET A 207 -4.51 1.50 5.49
N VAL A 208 -3.88 2.28 6.34
CA VAL A 208 -4.41 3.51 6.96
C VAL A 208 -3.52 4.70 6.56
N PRO A 209 -4.01 5.94 6.68
CA PRO A 209 -3.19 7.12 6.47
C PRO A 209 -2.00 7.11 7.45
N PRO A 210 -0.82 7.61 7.04
CA PRO A 210 0.35 7.69 7.93
C PRO A 210 0.07 8.51 9.20
N ASP A 211 -0.76 9.55 9.07
CA ASP A 211 -1.03 10.52 10.13
C ASP A 211 -2.25 10.17 11.01
N ASP A 212 -3.00 9.12 10.67
CA ASP A 212 -4.14 8.64 11.45
C ASP A 212 -4.24 7.11 11.42
N LEU A 213 -3.59 6.47 12.39
CA LEU A 213 -3.60 5.00 12.54
C LEU A 213 -4.95 4.45 13.05
N THR A 214 -5.87 5.32 13.46
CA THR A 214 -7.20 4.94 13.97
C THR A 214 -8.29 5.00 12.91
N ALA A 215 -7.98 5.54 11.74
CA ALA A 215 -8.88 5.57 10.60
C ALA A 215 -9.32 4.16 10.17
N ALA A 216 -10.50 4.08 9.55
CA ALA A 216 -10.97 2.84 8.97
C ALA A 216 -10.01 2.40 7.84
N PRO A 217 -9.45 1.17 7.90
CA PRO A 217 -8.46 0.75 6.92
C PRO A 217 -9.09 0.45 5.57
N VAL A 218 -8.40 0.84 4.51
CA VAL A 218 -8.71 0.39 3.16
C VAL A 218 -8.07 -0.98 2.95
N VAL A 219 -8.85 -1.95 2.49
CA VAL A 219 -8.41 -3.33 2.28
C VAL A 219 -8.54 -3.70 0.80
N ILE A 220 -7.43 -4.06 0.18
CA ILE A 220 -7.38 -4.63 -1.16
C ILE A 220 -6.85 -6.05 -1.06
N THR A 221 -7.60 -7.01 -1.59
CA THR A 221 -7.21 -8.42 -1.67
C THR A 221 -7.11 -8.86 -3.11
N ALA A 222 -6.01 -9.51 -3.47
CA ALA A 222 -5.81 -10.12 -4.77
C ALA A 222 -5.18 -11.50 -4.63
N ARG A 223 -5.58 -12.43 -5.48
CA ARG A 223 -4.89 -13.72 -5.67
C ARG A 223 -4.18 -13.67 -7.01
N ILE A 224 -2.86 -13.86 -6.99
CA ILE A 224 -2.01 -13.64 -8.16
C ILE A 224 -1.32 -14.95 -8.51
N PRO A 225 -1.64 -15.54 -9.68
CA PRO A 225 -0.98 -16.77 -10.13
C PRO A 225 0.44 -16.48 -10.59
N LEU A 226 1.35 -17.41 -10.29
CA LEU A 226 2.73 -17.43 -10.76
C LEU A 226 2.80 -18.17 -12.10
N ALA A 227 2.05 -17.71 -13.09
CA ALA A 227 1.86 -18.40 -14.37
C ALA A 227 3.17 -18.69 -15.11
N ASN A 228 4.16 -17.81 -14.98
CA ASN A 228 5.48 -17.96 -15.61
C ASN A 228 6.30 -19.14 -15.06
N LEU A 229 5.91 -19.73 -13.93
CA LEU A 229 6.61 -20.87 -13.34
C LEU A 229 6.13 -22.22 -13.88
N GLY A 230 5.10 -22.24 -14.73
CA GLY A 230 4.60 -23.47 -15.36
C GLY A 230 3.97 -24.49 -14.39
N LEU A 231 3.72 -24.08 -13.14
CA LEU A 231 3.16 -24.94 -12.08
C LEU A 231 1.63 -25.08 -12.15
N ARG A 232 0.97 -24.36 -13.06
CA ARG A 232 -0.48 -24.38 -13.30
C ARG A 232 -0.77 -24.16 -14.77
N GLU A 233 -1.63 -24.97 -15.38
CA GLU A 233 -2.10 -24.74 -16.75
C GLU A 233 -2.95 -23.46 -16.81
N PRO A 234 -2.86 -22.65 -17.88
CA PRO A 234 -3.73 -21.50 -18.06
C PRO A 234 -5.18 -21.98 -18.20
N SER A 235 -6.04 -21.61 -17.24
CA SER A 235 -7.50 -21.76 -17.32
C SER A 235 -8.12 -20.60 -18.09
#